data_AF-A0A377M8Y7-F1
#
_entry.id   AF-A0A377M8Y7-F1
#
_cell.length_a   1.000
_cell.length_b   1.000
_cell.length_c   1.000
_cell.angle_alpha   90.00
_cell.angle_beta   90.00
_cell.angle_gamma   90.00
#
_symmetry.space_group_name_H-M   'P 1'
#
loop_
_entity.id
_entity.type
_entity.pdbx_description
1 polymer ?
#
loop_
_entity_poly.entity_id
_entity_poly.type
_entity_poly.pdbx_seq_one_letter_code
_entity_poly.pdbx_strand_id
1 'polypeptide(L)'
;METSNIQTVVTNAQQLKQTQGGYNFTSGTTMTGTLIQQGGAPKAGWTIQGTASSGTGTMWNSYGGQVVMAPVASNGFNNGFSVTTQKVPQADCISIATQLGSGGAFSAISINSTDYSDGLVSAEDAGKACTADTGMTGNNTLVFTHNG
;
A
#
# COMPACT_ATOMS: atom_id res chain seq x y z
N MET A 1 5.91 0.83 12.74
CA MET A 1 6.75 1.50 11.71
C MET A 1 6.17 1.29 10.32
N GLU A 2 5.88 0.05 9.93
CA GLU A 2 5.28 -0.22 8.60
C GLU A 2 3.90 0.43 8.45
N THR A 3 3.04 0.35 9.46
CA THR A 3 1.72 1.01 9.48
C THR A 3 1.80 2.53 9.30
N SER A 4 2.73 3.20 9.99
CA SER A 4 2.95 4.65 9.83
C SER A 4 3.49 5.00 8.45
N ASN A 5 4.31 4.14 7.84
CA ASN A 5 4.80 4.35 6.48
C ASN A 5 3.68 4.23 5.45
N ILE A 6 2.83 3.20 5.58
CA ILE A 6 1.63 3.03 4.74
C ILE A 6 0.71 4.24 4.88
N GLN A 7 0.42 4.69 6.11
CA GLN A 7 -0.40 5.89 6.35
C GLN A 7 0.21 7.14 5.70
N THR A 8 1.53 7.33 5.81
CA THR A 8 2.23 8.46 5.17
C THR A 8 2.08 8.43 3.65
N VAL A 9 2.26 7.27 3.03
CA VAL A 9 2.08 7.08 1.58
C VAL A 9 0.65 7.39 1.16
N VAL A 10 -0.34 6.93 1.93
CA VAL A 10 -1.76 7.17 1.68
C VAL A 10 -2.08 8.66 1.75
N THR A 11 -1.61 9.36 2.78
CA THR A 11 -1.78 10.81 2.91
C THR A 11 -1.14 11.56 1.74
N ASN A 12 0.07 11.18 1.34
CA ASN A 12 0.76 11.83 0.23
C ASN A 12 0.11 11.52 -1.13
N ALA A 13 -0.41 10.31 -1.31
CA ALA A 13 -1.20 9.94 -2.49
C ALA A 13 -2.49 10.78 -2.58
N GLN A 14 -3.20 11.00 -1.48
CA GLN A 14 -4.36 11.89 -1.44
C GLN A 14 -4.02 13.33 -1.86
N GLN A 15 -2.86 13.85 -1.44
CA GLN A 15 -2.39 15.18 -1.88
C GLN A 15 -2.10 15.21 -3.38
N LEU A 16 -1.56 14.12 -3.94
CA LEU A 16 -1.30 13.95 -5.37
C LEU A 16 -2.56 14.11 -6.23
N LYS A 17 -3.71 13.56 -5.78
CA LYS A 17 -5.02 13.78 -6.44
C LYS A 17 -5.36 15.27 -6.55
N GLN A 18 -5.13 16.02 -5.47
CA GLN A 18 -5.47 17.44 -5.42
C GLN A 18 -4.62 18.26 -6.40
N THR A 19 -3.35 17.89 -6.58
CA THR A 19 -2.46 18.57 -7.53
C THR A 19 -2.76 18.23 -9.00
N GLN A 20 -3.23 17.02 -9.29
CA GLN A 20 -3.45 16.54 -10.67
C GLN A 20 -4.91 16.51 -11.13
N GLY A 21 -5.87 16.82 -10.26
CA GLY A 21 -7.31 16.76 -10.57
C GLY A 21 -7.86 15.33 -10.68
N GLY A 22 -7.14 14.33 -10.17
CA GLY A 22 -7.47 12.90 -10.27
C GLY A 22 -6.23 12.00 -10.21
N TYR A 23 -6.41 10.67 -10.25
CA TYR A 23 -5.31 9.70 -10.40
C TYR A 23 -5.20 9.23 -11.86
N ASN A 24 -4.94 10.15 -12.78
CA ASN A 24 -4.82 9.85 -14.21
C ASN A 24 -3.46 9.25 -14.60
N PHE A 25 -3.02 8.24 -13.83
CA PHE A 25 -1.79 7.51 -14.11
C PHE A 25 -2.06 6.32 -15.04
N THR A 26 -1.15 6.09 -15.98
CA THR A 26 -1.24 4.97 -16.94
C THR A 26 -0.89 3.62 -16.31
N SER A 27 -0.18 3.63 -15.18
CA SER A 27 0.23 2.42 -14.46
C SER A 27 0.56 2.73 -13.00
N GLY A 28 0.60 1.68 -12.16
CA GLY A 28 1.08 1.82 -10.79
C GLY A 28 2.57 2.19 -10.70
N THR A 29 3.39 1.80 -11.67
CA THR A 29 4.80 2.20 -11.73
C THR A 29 4.93 3.71 -11.92
N THR A 30 4.15 4.29 -12.84
CA THR A 30 4.14 5.75 -13.08
C THR A 30 3.66 6.51 -11.85
N MET A 31 2.58 6.02 -11.20
CA MET A 31 2.04 6.64 -9.99
C MET A 31 3.05 6.59 -8.83
N THR A 32 3.65 5.42 -8.61
CA THR A 32 4.67 5.21 -7.58
C THR A 32 5.88 6.10 -7.82
N GLY A 33 6.43 6.10 -9.04
CA GLY A 33 7.58 6.92 -9.38
C GLY A 33 7.31 8.43 -9.27
N THR A 34 6.10 8.88 -9.60
CA THR A 34 5.69 10.28 -9.43
C THR A 34 5.61 10.67 -7.96
N LEU A 35 5.05 9.82 -7.09
CA LEU A 35 5.03 10.05 -5.64
C LEU A 35 6.46 10.20 -5.09
N ILE A 36 7.37 9.31 -5.49
CA ILE A 36 8.77 9.36 -5.08
C ILE A 36 9.42 10.67 -5.53
N GLN A 37 9.19 11.08 -6.79
CA GLN A 37 9.76 12.29 -7.36
C GLN A 37 9.31 13.55 -6.61
N GLN A 38 8.09 13.56 -6.09
CA GLN A 38 7.54 14.65 -5.27
C GLN A 38 7.94 14.57 -3.79
N GLY A 39 8.78 13.59 -3.41
CA GLY A 39 9.22 13.40 -2.02
C GLY A 39 8.15 12.78 -1.10
N GLY A 40 7.10 12.18 -1.68
CA GLY A 40 6.01 11.55 -0.93
C GLY A 40 6.32 10.16 -0.38
N ALA A 41 7.52 9.62 -0.63
CA ALA A 41 7.93 8.33 -0.10
C ALA A 41 8.39 8.43 1.37
N PRO A 42 8.10 7.44 2.22
CA PRO A 42 8.57 7.41 3.61
C PRO A 42 10.10 7.39 3.68
N LYS A 43 10.67 8.16 4.59
CA LYS A 43 12.14 8.28 4.76
C LYS A 43 12.73 7.24 5.70
N ALA A 44 11.92 6.54 6.50
CA ALA A 44 12.38 5.64 7.54
C ALA A 44 12.02 4.18 7.21
N GLY A 45 13.01 3.28 7.23
CA GLY A 45 12.82 1.83 7.08
C GLY A 45 12.45 1.34 5.67
N TRP A 46 12.03 2.22 4.77
CA TRP A 46 11.79 1.91 3.36
C TRP A 46 12.97 2.33 2.50
N THR A 47 13.17 1.62 1.39
CA THR A 47 14.23 1.96 0.43
C THR A 47 13.63 2.37 -0.91
N ILE A 48 14.27 3.36 -1.53
CA ILE A 48 13.98 3.77 -2.90
C ILE A 48 15.06 3.21 -3.79
N GLN A 49 14.65 2.47 -4.82
CA GLN A 49 15.55 1.96 -5.84
C GLN A 49 15.25 2.59 -7.19
N GLY A 50 16.31 2.85 -7.96
CA GLY A 50 16.25 3.58 -9.22
C GLY A 50 16.40 5.09 -9.04
N THR A 51 16.25 5.83 -10.15
CA THR A 51 16.45 7.28 -10.17
C THR A 51 15.16 7.99 -9.80
N ALA A 52 15.11 8.61 -8.62
CA ALA A 52 13.92 9.35 -8.15
C ALA A 52 13.46 10.45 -9.14
N SER A 53 14.39 11.07 -9.86
CA SER A 53 14.10 12.13 -10.82
C SER A 53 13.55 11.65 -12.18
N SER A 54 13.56 10.34 -12.47
CA SER A 54 13.07 9.81 -13.76
C SER A 54 11.59 9.46 -13.76
N GLY A 55 10.89 9.55 -12.62
CA GLY A 55 9.49 9.14 -12.51
C GLY A 55 9.27 7.62 -12.58
N THR A 56 10.34 6.83 -12.46
CA THR A 56 10.31 5.35 -12.51
C THR A 56 10.95 4.70 -11.28
N GLY A 57 11.15 5.48 -10.21
CA GLY A 57 11.64 4.93 -8.94
C GLY A 57 10.68 3.87 -8.39
N THR A 58 11.24 2.92 -7.64
CA THR A 58 10.48 1.86 -6.96
C THR A 58 10.63 2.00 -5.45
N MET A 59 9.56 1.67 -4.71
CA MET A 59 9.56 1.66 -3.25
C MET A 59 9.65 0.22 -2.75
N TRP A 60 10.34 0.03 -1.64
CA TRP A 60 10.50 -1.27 -0.99
C TRP A 60 10.33 -1.13 0.51
N ASN A 61 9.56 -2.03 1.11
CA ASN A 61 9.35 -2.07 2.54
C ASN A 61 10.59 -2.58 3.31
N SER A 62 10.53 -2.58 4.63
CA SER A 62 11.61 -3.06 5.49
C SER A 62 11.92 -4.55 5.34
N TYR A 63 11.03 -5.33 4.73
CA TYR A 63 11.15 -6.77 4.52
C TYR A 63 11.75 -7.11 3.15
N GLY A 64 12.10 -6.12 2.32
CA GLY A 64 12.60 -6.32 0.96
C GLY A 64 11.52 -6.76 -0.03
N GLY A 65 10.25 -6.51 0.30
CA GLY A 65 9.12 -6.61 -0.62
C GLY A 65 8.84 -5.27 -1.30
N GLN A 66 8.42 -5.32 -2.56
CA GLN A 66 8.10 -4.11 -3.30
C GLN A 66 6.81 -3.49 -2.76
N VAL A 67 6.80 -2.16 -2.69
CA VAL A 67 5.59 -1.36 -2.45
C VAL A 67 5.21 -0.66 -3.74
N VAL A 68 3.97 -0.89 -4.17
CA VAL A 68 3.43 -0.33 -5.41
C VAL A 68 2.12 0.38 -5.10
N MET A 69 2.02 1.63 -5.55
CA MET A 69 0.75 2.33 -5.61
C MET A 69 0.14 2.21 -7.00
N ALA A 70 -1.16 2.00 -7.11
CA ALA A 70 -1.86 1.95 -8.38
C ALA A 70 -3.15 2.78 -8.34
N PRO A 71 -3.51 3.45 -9.46
CA PRO A 71 -4.81 4.11 -9.56
C PRO A 71 -5.92 3.05 -9.55
N VAL A 72 -7.01 3.34 -8.85
CA VAL A 72 -8.20 2.50 -8.81
C VAL A 72 -9.37 3.30 -9.36
N ALA A 73 -10.02 2.75 -10.38
CA ALA A 73 -11.25 3.30 -10.91
C ALA A 73 -12.39 3.05 -9.91
N SER A 74 -13.04 4.11 -9.46
CA SER A 74 -14.28 4.05 -8.70
C SER A 74 -15.37 4.71 -9.54
N ASN A 75 -16.43 3.97 -9.85
CA ASN A 75 -17.54 4.43 -10.70
C ASN A 75 -17.13 4.99 -12.08
N GLY A 76 -16.11 4.37 -12.71
CA GLY A 76 -15.63 4.78 -14.04
C GLY A 76 -14.65 5.95 -14.06
N PHE A 77 -14.28 6.51 -12.90
CA PHE A 77 -13.27 7.56 -12.75
C PHE A 77 -12.13 7.11 -11.83
N ASN A 78 -10.88 7.43 -12.17
CA ASN A 78 -9.71 7.13 -11.35
C ASN A 78 -9.62 8.08 -10.15
N ASN A 79 -10.57 7.94 -9.21
CA ASN A 79 -10.68 8.76 -8.01
C ASN A 79 -10.14 8.08 -6.76
N GLY A 80 -9.83 6.79 -6.84
CA GLY A 80 -9.19 6.02 -5.79
C GLY A 80 -7.79 5.54 -6.16
N PHE A 81 -7.15 4.91 -5.19
CA PHE A 81 -5.85 4.26 -5.37
C PHE A 81 -5.72 3.07 -4.42
N SER A 82 -4.79 2.18 -4.72
CA SER A 82 -4.38 1.11 -3.83
C SER A 82 -2.90 1.22 -3.51
N VAL A 83 -2.52 0.71 -2.33
CA VAL A 83 -1.14 0.52 -1.88
C VAL A 83 -0.94 -0.96 -1.64
N THR A 84 -0.07 -1.59 -2.43
CA THR A 84 0.30 -3.00 -2.30
C THR A 84 1.66 -3.11 -1.63
N THR A 85 1.79 -3.88 -0.56
CA THR A 85 3.06 -4.19 0.12
C THR A 85 3.25 -5.71 0.18
N GLN A 86 4.43 -6.19 -0.20
CA GLN A 86 4.72 -7.62 -0.39
C GLN A 86 5.70 -8.15 0.66
N LYS A 87 5.84 -9.48 0.72
CA LYS A 87 6.78 -10.18 1.62
C LYS A 87 6.65 -9.79 3.09
N VAL A 88 5.43 -9.48 3.52
CA VAL A 88 5.16 -9.13 4.92
C VAL A 88 5.22 -10.41 5.77
N PRO A 89 6.01 -10.44 6.86
CA PRO A 89 6.02 -11.56 7.79
C PRO A 89 4.64 -11.83 8.40
N GLN A 90 4.33 -13.06 8.80
CA GLN A 90 3.01 -13.42 9.30
C GLN A 90 2.55 -12.55 10.48
N ALA A 91 3.41 -12.36 11.48
CA ALA A 91 3.09 -11.59 12.67
C ALA A 91 2.78 -10.12 12.33
N ASP A 92 3.59 -9.54 11.45
CA ASP A 92 3.39 -8.17 10.98
C ASP A 92 2.16 -8.05 10.08
N CYS A 93 1.87 -9.06 9.25
CA CYS A 93 0.66 -9.12 8.43
C CYS A 93 -0.59 -8.97 9.30
N ILE A 94 -0.65 -9.75 10.40
CA ILE A 94 -1.75 -9.70 11.35
C ILE A 94 -1.82 -8.32 12.02
N SER A 95 -0.70 -7.82 12.53
CA SER A 95 -0.67 -6.54 13.23
C SER A 95 -1.01 -5.35 12.33
N ILE A 96 -0.50 -5.32 11.10
CA ILE A 96 -0.75 -4.23 10.14
C ILE A 96 -2.21 -4.26 9.69
N ALA A 97 -2.72 -5.42 9.28
CA ALA A 97 -4.07 -5.54 8.74
C ALA A 97 -5.13 -5.19 9.79
N THR A 98 -4.96 -5.64 11.03
CA THR A 98 -5.88 -5.31 12.14
C THR A 98 -5.82 -3.83 12.52
N GLN A 99 -4.61 -3.26 12.63
CA GLN A 99 -4.46 -1.85 13.00
C GLN A 99 -5.03 -0.92 11.92
N LEU A 100 -4.81 -1.23 10.64
CA LEU A 100 -5.32 -0.42 9.54
C LEU A 100 -6.80 -0.69 9.26
N GLY A 101 -7.27 -1.93 9.44
CA GLY A 101 -8.68 -2.30 9.26
C GLY A 101 -9.61 -1.80 10.36
N SER A 102 -9.09 -1.47 11.55
CA SER A 102 -9.87 -0.82 12.61
C SER A 102 -9.92 0.71 12.47
N GLY A 103 -9.04 1.30 11.66
CA GLY A 103 -8.89 2.75 11.53
C GLY A 103 -9.90 3.43 10.60
N GLY A 104 -10.68 2.67 9.82
CA GLY A 104 -11.66 3.21 8.86
C GLY A 104 -11.05 4.03 7.71
N ALA A 105 -9.72 4.02 7.57
CA ALA A 105 -9.00 4.82 6.57
C ALA A 105 -9.02 4.19 5.16
N PHE A 106 -9.45 2.94 5.04
CA PHE A 106 -9.46 2.20 3.79
C PHE A 106 -10.87 1.76 3.45
N SER A 107 -11.24 1.87 2.18
CA SER A 107 -12.51 1.38 1.67
C SER A 107 -12.51 -0.12 1.41
N ALA A 108 -11.33 -0.72 1.21
CA ALA A 108 -11.16 -2.15 1.14
C ALA A 108 -9.74 -2.54 1.53
N ILE A 109 -9.58 -3.72 2.12
CA ILE A 109 -8.28 -4.32 2.43
C ILE A 109 -8.27 -5.73 1.84
N SER A 110 -7.18 -6.13 1.21
CA SER A 110 -6.98 -7.51 0.77
C SER A 110 -5.73 -8.08 1.44
N ILE A 111 -5.84 -9.32 1.91
CA ILE A 111 -4.74 -10.09 2.50
C ILE A 111 -4.58 -11.35 1.65
N ASN A 112 -3.46 -11.44 0.92
CA ASN A 112 -3.20 -12.51 -0.04
C ASN A 112 -4.32 -12.62 -1.08
N SER A 113 -5.20 -13.62 -0.94
CA SER A 113 -6.34 -13.87 -1.83
C SER A 113 -7.69 -13.63 -1.16
N THR A 114 -7.70 -13.05 0.05
CA THR A 114 -8.91 -12.75 0.81
C THR A 114 -9.20 -11.25 0.77
N ASP A 115 -10.41 -10.89 0.33
CA ASP A 115 -10.85 -9.51 0.20
C ASP A 115 -11.82 -9.12 1.33
N TYR A 116 -11.53 -7.99 1.95
CA TYR A 116 -12.33 -7.31 2.98
C TYR A 116 -12.86 -6.00 2.39
N SER A 117 -13.97 -6.10 1.65
CA SER A 117 -14.56 -5.00 0.87
C SER A 117 -15.20 -3.89 1.71
N ASP A 118 -15.33 -4.09 3.02
CA ASP A 118 -15.76 -3.09 3.99
C ASP A 118 -14.56 -2.36 4.64
N GLY A 119 -13.33 -2.77 4.31
CA GLY A 119 -12.10 -2.25 4.88
C GLY A 119 -11.89 -2.65 6.34
N LEU A 120 -12.71 -3.56 6.89
CA LEU A 120 -12.63 -4.01 8.27
C LEU A 120 -11.93 -5.36 8.35
N VAL A 121 -10.92 -5.45 9.22
CA VAL A 121 -10.18 -6.71 9.44
C VAL A 121 -10.04 -6.94 10.93
N SER A 122 -10.67 -8.03 11.41
CA SER A 122 -10.51 -8.50 12.80
C SER A 122 -9.19 -9.26 12.99
N ALA A 123 -8.77 -9.46 14.24
CA ALA A 123 -7.58 -10.26 14.53
C ALA A 123 -7.76 -11.72 14.14
N GLU A 124 -8.98 -12.24 14.30
CA GLU A 124 -9.37 -13.59 13.92
C GLU A 124 -9.33 -13.78 12.40
N ASP A 125 -9.80 -12.78 11.64
CA ASP A 125 -9.78 -12.85 10.19
C ASP A 125 -8.36 -12.72 9.63
N ALA A 126 -7.57 -11.77 10.17
CA ALA A 126 -6.18 -11.62 9.80
C ALA A 126 -5.37 -12.89 10.13
N GLY A 127 -5.63 -13.52 11.28
CA GLY A 127 -4.98 -14.77 11.67
C GLY A 127 -5.27 -15.95 10.72
N LYS A 128 -6.42 -15.94 10.03
CA LYS A 128 -6.76 -16.95 9.01
C LYS A 128 -6.19 -16.61 7.64
N ALA A 129 -6.15 -15.33 7.27
CA ALA A 129 -5.73 -14.90 5.94
C ALA A 129 -4.20 -14.75 5.80
N CYS A 130 -3.50 -14.41 6.89
CA CYS A 130 -2.04 -14.31 6.91
C CYS A 130 -1.40 -15.71 6.98
N THR A 131 -0.54 -15.99 6.00
CA THR A 131 0.23 -17.23 5.87
C THR A 131 1.56 -17.17 6.61
N ALA A 132 2.01 -18.32 7.11
CA ALA A 132 3.30 -18.47 7.79
C ALA A 132 4.48 -18.16 6.85
N ASP A 133 5.60 -17.75 7.44
CA ASP A 133 6.82 -17.38 6.72
C ASP A 133 7.55 -18.59 6.13
N THR A 134 8.29 -18.39 5.03
CA THR A 134 9.22 -19.38 4.48
C THR A 134 10.63 -19.08 4.99
N GLY A 135 11.05 -19.78 6.04
CA GLY A 135 12.31 -19.47 6.72
C GLY A 135 12.22 -18.09 7.38
N MET A 136 13.08 -17.15 6.96
CA MET A 136 13.05 -15.74 7.41
C MET A 136 12.31 -14.81 6.43
N THR A 137 11.69 -15.34 5.39
CA THR A 137 11.01 -14.55 4.35
C THR A 137 9.51 -14.55 4.57
N GLY A 138 8.94 -13.35 4.71
CA GLY A 138 7.50 -13.17 4.75
C GLY A 138 6.85 -13.54 3.41
N ASN A 139 5.68 -14.16 3.48
CA ASN A 139 4.94 -14.63 2.29
C ASN A 139 3.69 -13.78 1.98
N ASN A 140 3.37 -12.81 2.84
CA ASN A 140 2.10 -12.11 2.75
C ASN A 140 2.16 -10.90 1.83
N THR A 141 1.08 -10.71 1.09
CA THR A 141 0.80 -9.49 0.32
C THR A 141 -0.42 -8.80 0.90
N LEU A 142 -0.29 -7.51 1.22
CA LEU A 142 -1.38 -6.68 1.70
C LEU A 142 -1.69 -5.61 0.67
N VAL A 143 -2.96 -5.44 0.33
CA VAL A 143 -3.44 -4.38 -0.55
C VAL A 143 -4.41 -3.51 0.23
N PHE A 144 -4.12 -2.22 0.32
CA PHE A 144 -4.97 -1.24 0.99
C PHE A 144 -5.56 -0.31 -0.06
N THR A 145 -6.88 -0.30 -0.19
CA THR A 145 -7.58 0.51 -1.20
C THR A 145 -8.27 1.70 -0.53
N HIS A 146 -8.07 2.88 -1.09
CA HIS A 146 -8.74 4.10 -0.69
C HIS A 146 -9.53 4.65 -1.88
N ASN A 147 -10.86 4.52 -1.83
CA ASN A 147 -11.76 5.23 -2.72
C ASN A 147 -11.95 6.67 -2.21
N GLY A 148 -11.81 7.67 -3.08
CA GLY A 148 -11.97 9.07 -2.73
C GLY A 148 -12.89 9.82 -3.66
#